data_AF-A0A6G2QCK4-F1
#
_entry.id   AF-A0A6G2QCK4-F1
#
_cell.length_a   1.000
_cell.length_b   1.000
_cell.length_c   1.000
_cell.angle_alpha   90.00
_cell.angle_beta   90.00
_cell.angle_gamma   90.00
#
_symmetry.space_group_name_H-M   'P 1'
#
loop_
_entity.id
_entity.type
_entity.pdbx_description
1 polymer ?
#
loop_
_entity_poly.entity_id
_entity_poly.type
_entity_poly.pdbx_seq_one_letter_code
_entity_poly.pdbx_strand_id
1 'polypeptide(L)'
;HAHSQVVFNYLGQWDARPETGDGGLVRAEHGSFGQDHDPRDPGSHPVEVVGAVQHGRLAFTWHHRPGVHDTETVRRVAEDFAGALRQLARHARGGR
;
A
#
# COMPACT_ATOMS: atom_id res chain seq x y z
N HIS A 1 -16.63 -18.47 10.91
CA HIS A 1 -15.98 -18.20 9.60
C HIS A 1 -14.66 -17.49 9.88
N ALA A 2 -13.53 -18.05 9.45
CA ALA A 2 -12.24 -17.41 9.60
C ALA A 2 -12.16 -16.26 8.57
N HIS A 3 -12.40 -15.03 9.02
CA HIS A 3 -12.12 -13.86 8.20
C HIS A 3 -10.60 -13.64 8.20
N SER A 4 -10.02 -13.45 7.01
CA SER A 4 -8.60 -13.13 6.88
C SER A 4 -8.25 -11.92 7.75
N GLN A 5 -7.11 -11.97 8.44
CA GLN A 5 -6.68 -10.86 9.31
C GLN A 5 -5.98 -9.75 8.53
N VAL A 6 -5.47 -10.09 7.34
CA VAL A 6 -4.72 -9.18 6.48
C VAL A 6 -5.24 -9.31 5.05
N VAL A 7 -5.41 -8.19 4.37
CA VAL A 7 -5.58 -8.13 2.91
C VAL A 7 -4.40 -7.39 2.30
N PHE A 8 -3.89 -7.89 1.17
CA PHE A 8 -2.79 -7.30 0.43
C PHE A 8 -3.23 -7.05 -1.01
N ASN A 9 -3.00 -5.84 -1.49
CA ASN A 9 -3.33 -5.44 -2.85
C ASN A 9 -2.16 -4.69 -3.48
N TYR A 10 -1.77 -5.07 -4.69
CA TYR A 10 -0.76 -4.36 -5.48
C TYR A 10 -1.39 -3.81 -6.75
N LEU A 11 -1.48 -2.48 -6.83
CA LEU A 11 -2.18 -1.76 -7.89
C LEU A 11 -1.37 -1.65 -9.19
N GLY A 12 -0.10 -2.04 -9.18
CA GLY A 12 0.79 -1.92 -10.34
C GLY A 12 1.55 -0.59 -10.38
N GLN A 13 1.97 -0.20 -11.58
CA GLN A 13 2.77 1.00 -11.82
C GLN A 13 1.91 2.09 -12.49
N TRP A 14 1.77 3.24 -11.83
CA TRP A 14 0.94 4.33 -12.31
C TRP A 14 1.65 5.29 -13.27
N ASP A 15 2.99 5.27 -13.33
CA ASP A 15 3.81 6.06 -14.28
C ASP A 15 3.57 5.71 -15.76
N ALA A 16 2.71 4.72 -16.06
CA ALA A 16 2.43 4.25 -17.40
C ALA A 16 1.34 5.05 -18.15
N ARG A 17 0.77 6.11 -17.56
CA ARG A 17 -0.25 6.92 -18.23
C ARG A 17 0.31 8.27 -18.70
N PRO A 18 0.28 8.57 -20.02
CA PRO A 18 0.56 9.90 -20.49
C PRO A 18 -0.49 10.86 -19.92
N GLU A 19 0.00 11.98 -19.40
CA GLU A 19 -0.74 13.16 -18.95
C GLU A 19 -1.37 13.88 -20.16
N THR A 20 -2.35 13.22 -20.80
CA THR A 20 -3.14 13.79 -21.88
C THR A 20 -4.60 13.42 -21.70
N GLY A 21 -5.45 14.44 -21.55
CA GLY A 21 -6.88 14.33 -21.75
C GLY A 21 -7.72 14.74 -20.55
N ASP A 22 -8.17 15.99 -20.61
CA ASP A 22 -9.38 16.51 -19.97
C ASP A 22 -10.44 15.40 -19.75
N GLY A 23 -10.74 15.06 -18.49
CA GLY A 23 -11.78 14.08 -18.13
C GLY A 23 -11.35 12.77 -17.47
N GLY A 24 -10.08 12.57 -17.12
CA GLY A 24 -9.67 11.43 -16.27
C GLY A 24 -10.12 11.60 -14.82
N LEU A 25 -10.78 10.59 -14.24
CA LEU A 25 -11.21 10.52 -12.82
C LEU A 25 -10.06 10.53 -11.80
N VAL A 26 -8.92 11.12 -12.13
CA VAL A 26 -7.74 11.18 -11.27
C VAL A 26 -7.85 12.43 -10.42
N ARG A 27 -8.63 12.33 -9.34
CA ARG A 27 -8.54 13.31 -8.24
C ARG A 27 -7.12 13.23 -7.69
N ALA A 28 -6.44 14.37 -7.72
CA ALA A 28 -5.10 14.55 -7.19
C ALA A 28 -4.91 13.87 -5.83
N GLU A 29 -3.70 13.34 -5.66
CA GLU A 29 -3.22 12.53 -4.54
C GLU A 29 -3.54 13.12 -3.17
N HIS A 30 -4.59 12.62 -2.54
CA HIS A 30 -4.73 12.74 -1.10
C HIS A 30 -4.05 11.54 -0.42
N GLY A 31 -2.73 11.63 -0.31
CA GLY A 31 -1.92 11.17 0.83
C GLY A 31 -1.77 9.69 1.15
N SER A 32 -2.57 8.77 0.61
CA SER A 32 -2.39 7.33 0.82
C SER A 32 -3.25 6.51 -0.12
N PHE A 33 -2.69 5.38 -0.59
CA PHE A 33 -3.40 4.40 -1.41
C PHE A 33 -4.52 3.77 -0.57
N GLY A 34 -5.70 4.38 -0.56
CA GLY A 34 -6.85 3.91 0.21
C GLY A 34 -7.76 4.99 0.81
N GLN A 35 -7.59 6.28 0.48
CA GLN A 35 -8.57 7.31 0.89
C GLN A 35 -9.93 7.23 0.16
N ASP A 36 -10.11 6.32 -0.80
CA ASP A 36 -11.46 5.96 -1.31
C ASP A 36 -12.22 5.04 -0.33
N HIS A 37 -11.59 4.65 0.77
CA HIS A 37 -12.25 3.96 1.86
C HIS A 37 -12.98 4.98 2.74
N ASP A 38 -14.32 4.95 2.73
CA ASP A 38 -15.15 5.81 3.59
C ASP A 38 -14.63 5.70 5.03
N PRO A 39 -14.29 6.81 5.73
CA PRO A 39 -13.83 6.75 7.12
C PRO A 39 -14.84 6.10 8.09
N ARG A 40 -16.09 5.85 7.64
CA ARG A 40 -17.15 5.14 8.36
C ARG A 40 -17.24 3.65 8.02
N ASP A 41 -16.56 3.20 6.96
CA ASP A 41 -16.38 1.79 6.66
C ASP A 41 -15.01 1.38 7.25
N PRO A 42 -14.93 0.53 8.28
CA PRO A 42 -13.65 0.17 8.90
C PRO A 42 -12.80 -0.79 8.04
N GLY A 43 -13.12 -0.98 6.76
CA GLY A 43 -12.51 -1.99 5.89
C GLY A 43 -13.14 -3.34 6.14
N SER A 44 -12.91 -4.35 5.30
CA SER A 44 -13.38 -5.71 5.60
C SER A 44 -12.39 -6.50 6.48
N HIS A 45 -11.16 -6.02 6.65
CA HIS A 45 -10.05 -6.74 7.28
C HIS A 45 -9.36 -5.89 8.37
N PRO A 46 -8.82 -6.50 9.44
CA PRO A 46 -8.08 -5.79 10.50
C PRO A 46 -6.86 -5.00 10.04
N VAL A 47 -6.13 -5.52 9.03
CA VAL A 47 -5.00 -4.85 8.38
C VAL A 47 -5.17 -4.91 6.87
N GLU A 48 -4.93 -3.79 6.21
CA GLU A 48 -4.92 -3.67 4.76
C GLU A 48 -3.60 -3.05 4.29
N VAL A 49 -2.98 -3.69 3.29
CA VAL A 49 -1.71 -3.27 2.71
C VAL A 49 -1.91 -3.03 1.22
N VAL A 50 -1.72 -1.79 0.79
CA VAL A 50 -1.91 -1.39 -0.62
C VAL A 50 -0.59 -0.86 -1.17
N GLY A 51 -0.09 -1.48 -2.23
CA GLY A 51 1.17 -1.10 -2.87
C GLY A 51 1.00 -0.60 -4.30
N ALA A 52 1.84 0.35 -4.71
CA ALA A 52 1.96 0.78 -6.10
C ALA A 52 3.36 1.34 -6.39
N VAL A 53 3.70 1.47 -7.67
CA VAL A 53 4.87 2.26 -8.12
C VAL A 53 4.37 3.62 -8.61
N GLN A 54 4.91 4.69 -8.03
CA GLN A 54 4.67 6.08 -8.41
C GLN A 54 6.00 6.81 -8.52
N HIS A 55 6.17 7.61 -9.57
CA HIS A 55 7.38 8.38 -9.84
C HIS A 55 8.65 7.50 -9.77
N GLY A 56 8.54 6.27 -10.30
CA GLY A 56 9.61 5.26 -10.29
C GLY A 56 9.93 4.67 -8.90
N ARG A 57 9.11 4.92 -7.88
CA ARG A 57 9.31 4.45 -6.50
C ARG A 57 8.18 3.53 -6.08
N LEU A 58 8.55 2.34 -5.62
CA LEU A 58 7.63 1.40 -4.97
C LEU A 58 7.28 1.93 -3.58
N ALA A 59 5.99 2.11 -3.33
CA ALA A 59 5.44 2.58 -2.07
C ALA A 59 4.29 1.67 -1.61
N PHE A 60 4.09 1.61 -0.28
CA PHE A 60 3.02 0.86 0.34
C PHE A 60 2.35 1.71 1.42
N THR A 61 1.03 1.74 1.40
CA THR A 61 0.20 2.28 2.46
C THR A 61 -0.31 1.12 3.32
N TRP A 62 -0.29 1.31 4.64
CA TRP A 62 -0.80 0.38 5.62
C TRP A 62 -1.95 1.02 6.37
N HIS A 63 -3.12 0.40 6.31
CA HIS A 63 -4.28 0.74 7.13
C HIS A 63 -4.49 -0.36 8.15
N HIS A 64 -4.84 0.04 9.37
CA HIS A 64 -5.23 -0.93 10.39
C HIS A 64 -6.42 -0.38 11.19
N ARG A 65 -7.25 -1.29 11.68
CA ARG A 65 -8.35 -0.90 12.57
C ARG A 65 -7.82 -0.52 13.95
N PRO A 66 -8.18 0.67 14.47
CA PRO A 66 -7.84 1.03 15.85
C PRO A 66 -8.57 0.09 16.83
N GLY A 67 -7.89 -0.29 17.91
CA GLY A 67 -8.44 -1.16 18.96
C GLY A 67 -8.37 -2.67 18.68
N VAL A 68 -7.97 -3.09 17.48
CA VAL A 68 -7.66 -4.51 17.17
C VAL A 68 -6.16 -4.76 17.20
N HIS A 69 -5.39 -3.88 16.56
CA HIS A 69 -3.93 -3.90 16.61
C HIS A 69 -3.42 -2.54 17.10
N ASP A 70 -2.37 -2.59 17.91
CA ASP A 70 -1.63 -1.39 18.30
C ASP A 70 -0.89 -0.82 17.08
N THR A 71 -0.98 0.50 16.89
CA THR A 71 -0.35 1.19 15.76
C THR A 71 1.17 0.98 15.72
N GLU A 72 1.83 0.89 16.87
CA GLU A 72 3.27 0.61 16.94
C GLU A 72 3.60 -0.78 16.42
N THR A 73 2.73 -1.76 16.68
CA THR A 73 2.90 -3.13 16.19
C THR A 73 2.81 -3.16 14.66
N VAL A 74 1.78 -2.53 14.08
CA VAL A 74 1.61 -2.46 12.62
C VAL A 74 2.77 -1.71 11.97
N ARG A 75 3.25 -0.64 12.61
CA ARG A 75 4.40 0.12 12.13
C ARG A 75 5.69 -0.72 12.09
N ARG A 76 5.99 -1.48 13.15
CA ARG A 76 7.17 -2.36 13.19
C ARG A 76 7.13 -3.38 12.04
N VAL A 77 5.96 -3.99 11.82
CA VAL A 77 5.75 -4.94 10.71
C VAL A 77 5.95 -4.25 9.35
N ALA A 78 5.46 -3.03 9.17
CA ALA A 78 5.65 -2.27 7.94
C ALA A 78 7.13 -1.91 7.69
N GLU A 79 7.88 -1.58 8.74
CA GLU A 79 9.31 -1.30 8.68
C GLU A 79 10.12 -2.55 8.31
N ASP A 80 9.81 -3.70 8.94
CA ASP A 80 10.41 -5.00 8.63
C ASP A 80 10.12 -5.43 7.18
N PHE A 81 8.88 -5.27 6.74
CA PHE A 81 8.46 -5.53 5.36
C PHE A 81 9.27 -4.68 4.37
N ALA A 82 9.42 -3.38 4.62
CA ALA A 82 10.24 -2.51 3.80
C ALA A 82 11.73 -2.92 3.83
N GLY A 83 12.23 -3.40 4.97
CA GLY A 83 13.57 -3.97 5.11
C GLY A 83 13.79 -5.19 4.20
N ALA A 84 12.85 -6.14 4.24
CA ALA A 84 12.87 -7.35 3.42
C ALA A 84 12.84 -7.02 1.92
N LEU A 85 11.96 -6.11 1.49
CA LEU A 85 11.93 -5.67 0.08
C LEU A 85 13.25 -5.07 -0.39
N ARG A 86 13.89 -4.23 0.44
CA ARG A 86 15.21 -3.67 0.12
C ARG A 86 16.28 -4.76 0.01
N GLN A 87 16.22 -5.78 0.85
CA GLN A 87 17.14 -6.93 0.78
C GLN A 87 16.93 -7.73 -0.51
N LEU A 88 15.68 -8.07 -0.85
CA LEU A 88 15.34 -8.73 -2.10
C LEU A 88 15.82 -7.94 -3.32
N ALA A 89 15.59 -6.62 -3.32
CA ALA A 89 16.05 -5.74 -4.40
C ALA A 89 17.59 -5.68 -4.51
N ARG A 90 18.33 -5.77 -3.40
CA ARG A 90 19.80 -5.87 -3.45
C ARG A 90 20.24 -7.21 -4.04
N HIS A 91 19.64 -8.31 -3.60
CA HIS A 91 19.95 -9.64 -4.09
C HIS A 91 19.69 -9.77 -5.61
N ALA A 92 18.53 -9.30 -6.08
CA ALA A 92 18.17 -9.30 -7.51
C ALA A 92 19.07 -8.40 -8.39
N ARG A 93 19.79 -7.44 -7.79
CA ARG A 93 20.79 -6.61 -8.49
C ARG A 93 22.17 -7.25 -8.49
N GLY A 94 22.53 -7.99 -7.43
CA GLY A 94 23.84 -8.66 -7.30
C GLY A 94 23.92 -10.02 -7.98
N GLY A 95 22.80 -10.66 -8.28
CA GLY A 95 22.74 -11.91 -9.06
C GLY A 95 22.65 -11.71 -10.58
N ARG A 96 23.10 -10.54 -11.08
CA ARG A 96 23.32 -10.28 -12.52
C ARG A 96 24.81 -10.39 -12.83
#